data_AF-I4F3C4-F1
#
_entry.id   AF-I4F3C4-F1
#
_cell.length_a   1.000
_cell.length_b   1.000
_cell.length_c   1.000
_cell.angle_alpha   90.00
_cell.angle_beta   90.00
_cell.angle_gamma   90.00
#
_symmetry.space_group_name_H-M   'P 1'
#
loop_
_entity.id
_entity.type
_entity.pdbx_description
1 polymer ?
#
loop_
_entity_poly.entity_id
_entity_poly.type
_entity_poly.pdbx_seq_one_letter_code
_entity_poly.pdbx_strand_id
1 'polypeptide(L)'
;MPRVKRWWIGASLLAVGLGWCITDWVLRTLYPLSWGGPNIGGGGLLLIAVGAAITGAVMLMTSGRALLSRPKSWVLWAPVAVDAALLVGLVAVRVLLPGDTGPDGGLAGINGQVGVTVDATGAPVLMLEVCHGSVDTVTVVGPNRGSQPNEVFARLTAPAPVASPTQVALLAPPPGWSGTPTSLPLDTQSFLIASAEGTQSELRQVDFSAADLATLDPETVQYSDYDDAAQDLVNRRTPRSGFHQVACAN
;
A
#
# COMPACT_ATOMS: atom_id res chain seq x y z
N MET A 1 -49.34 16.96 6.03
CA MET A 1 -48.24 16.04 5.64
C MET A 1 -47.29 15.83 6.83
N PRO A 2 -46.99 14.59 7.24
CA PRO A 2 -46.28 14.32 8.47
C PRO A 2 -44.78 14.66 8.35
N ARG A 3 -44.34 15.71 9.06
CA ARG A 3 -42.93 16.17 9.14
C ARG A 3 -41.95 15.15 9.72
N VAL A 4 -42.45 14.03 10.26
CA VAL A 4 -41.68 12.97 10.93
C VAL A 4 -40.73 12.22 9.98
N LYS A 5 -40.96 12.25 8.66
CA LYS A 5 -40.19 11.43 7.71
C LYS A 5 -38.77 11.94 7.39
N ARG A 6 -38.47 13.24 7.52
CA ARG A 6 -37.20 13.81 7.02
C ARG A 6 -35.98 13.45 7.87
N TRP A 7 -36.15 13.39 9.19
CA TRP A 7 -35.05 13.08 10.11
C TRP A 7 -34.61 11.60 10.00
N TRP A 8 -35.57 10.69 9.83
CA TRP A 8 -35.29 9.27 9.57
C TRP A 8 -34.48 9.06 8.29
N ILE A 9 -34.79 9.80 7.22
CA ILE A 9 -34.01 9.76 5.98
C ILE A 9 -32.56 10.21 6.23
N GLY A 10 -32.37 11.29 7.00
CA GLY A 10 -31.04 11.78 7.36
C GLY A 10 -30.21 10.75 8.13
N ALA A 11 -30.79 10.13 9.17
CA ALA A 11 -30.11 9.10 9.94
C ALA A 11 -29.81 7.84 9.11
N SER A 12 -30.74 7.39 8.27
CA SER A 12 -30.47 6.24 7.39
C SER A 12 -29.36 6.50 6.38
N LEU A 13 -29.30 7.69 5.79
CA LEU A 13 -28.22 8.07 4.87
C LEU A 13 -26.87 8.15 5.60
N LEU A 14 -26.86 8.70 6.82
CA LEU A 14 -25.64 8.77 7.63
C LEU A 14 -25.14 7.37 7.99
N ALA A 15 -26.02 6.50 8.47
CA ALA A 15 -25.67 5.12 8.83
C ALA A 15 -25.13 4.32 7.64
N VAL A 16 -25.76 4.43 6.46
CA VAL A 16 -25.29 3.76 5.25
C VAL A 16 -23.92 4.30 4.82
N GLY A 17 -23.76 5.63 4.82
CA GLY A 17 -22.48 6.26 4.45
C GLY A 17 -21.35 5.88 5.39
N LEU A 18 -21.56 5.94 6.71
CA LEU A 18 -20.58 5.52 7.71
C LEU A 18 -20.28 4.03 7.64
N GLY A 19 -21.31 3.18 7.49
CA GLY A 19 -21.14 1.74 7.35
C GLY A 19 -20.24 1.39 6.17
N TRP A 20 -20.47 2.04 5.02
CA TRP A 20 -19.60 1.84 3.86
C TRP A 20 -18.18 2.38 4.07
N CYS A 21 -17.99 3.52 4.73
CA CYS A 21 -16.65 4.01 5.08
C CYS A 21 -15.87 3.01 5.96
N ILE A 22 -16.55 2.35 6.91
CA ILE A 22 -15.95 1.29 7.73
C ILE A 22 -15.59 0.09 6.85
N THR A 23 -16.52 -0.39 6.04
CA THR A 23 -16.30 -1.53 5.13
C THR A 23 -15.15 -1.26 4.17
N ASP A 24 -15.13 -0.10 3.52
CA ASP A 24 -14.06 0.31 2.61
C ASP A 24 -12.70 0.36 3.33
N TRP A 25 -12.63 0.90 4.55
CA TRP A 25 -11.39 0.90 5.31
C TRP A 25 -10.91 -0.52 5.66
N VAL A 26 -11.81 -1.36 6.17
CA VAL A 26 -11.49 -2.75 6.51
C VAL A 26 -11.01 -3.50 5.28
N LEU A 27 -11.69 -3.34 4.14
CA LEU A 27 -11.33 -4.04 2.90
C LEU A 27 -10.03 -3.51 2.30
N ARG A 28 -9.79 -2.19 2.30
CA ARG A 28 -8.51 -1.60 1.89
C ARG A 28 -7.36 -2.11 2.74
N THR A 29 -7.59 -2.26 4.05
CA THR A 29 -6.55 -2.73 4.95
C THR A 29 -6.32 -4.23 4.76
N LEU A 30 -7.36 -5.05 4.78
CA LEU A 30 -7.18 -6.51 4.71
C LEU A 30 -6.86 -7.02 3.29
N TYR A 31 -7.21 -6.26 2.25
CA TYR A 31 -7.13 -6.69 0.85
C TYR A 31 -6.69 -5.58 -0.12
N PRO A 32 -5.56 -4.89 0.09
CA PRO A 32 -5.17 -3.71 -0.69
C PRO A 32 -4.95 -3.99 -2.19
N LEU A 33 -4.47 -5.20 -2.53
CA LEU A 33 -4.20 -5.59 -3.92
C LEU A 33 -5.48 -5.93 -4.71
N SER A 34 -6.57 -6.30 -4.02
CA SER A 34 -7.84 -6.67 -4.68
C SER A 34 -8.95 -5.63 -4.48
N TRP A 35 -8.77 -4.67 -3.57
CA TRP A 35 -9.73 -3.62 -3.24
C TRP A 35 -9.12 -2.23 -3.42
N GLY A 36 -9.69 -1.40 -4.31
CA GLY A 36 -9.27 0.00 -4.49
C GLY A 36 -8.80 0.40 -5.89
N GLY A 37 -8.80 -0.53 -6.86
CA GLY A 37 -8.53 -0.19 -8.26
C GLY A 37 -9.55 0.80 -8.85
N PRO A 38 -9.16 1.65 -9.82
CA PRO A 38 -10.01 2.69 -10.40
C PRO A 38 -11.32 2.17 -11.03
N ASN A 39 -11.35 0.88 -11.38
CA ASN A 39 -12.46 0.26 -12.12
C ASN A 39 -13.33 -0.69 -11.28
N ILE A 40 -12.93 -1.06 -10.05
CA ILE A 40 -13.72 -1.97 -9.20
C ILE A 40 -14.14 -1.23 -7.93
N GLY A 41 -15.26 -0.52 -8.02
CA GLY A 41 -16.11 -0.14 -6.88
C GLY A 41 -15.56 0.85 -5.84
N GLY A 42 -14.26 0.88 -5.55
CA GLY A 42 -13.71 1.56 -4.37
C GLY A 42 -13.82 3.08 -4.41
N GLY A 43 -13.37 3.71 -5.51
CA GLY A 43 -13.38 5.18 -5.61
C GLY A 43 -14.80 5.76 -5.74
N GLY A 44 -15.58 5.24 -6.69
CA GLY A 44 -16.94 5.73 -6.96
C GLY A 44 -17.93 5.46 -5.82
N LEU A 45 -17.92 4.25 -5.24
CA LEU A 45 -18.82 3.93 -4.11
C LEU A 45 -18.42 4.70 -2.86
N LEU A 46 -17.13 4.93 -2.62
CA LEU A 46 -16.69 5.76 -1.50
C LEU A 46 -17.18 7.20 -1.65
N LEU A 47 -17.10 7.81 -2.85
CA LEU A 47 -17.63 9.16 -3.08
C LEU A 47 -19.14 9.22 -2.83
N ILE A 48 -19.90 8.20 -3.27
CA ILE A 48 -21.34 8.10 -3.03
C ILE A 48 -21.63 7.94 -1.53
N ALA A 49 -20.87 7.11 -0.84
CA ALA A 49 -21.03 6.88 0.60
C ALA A 49 -20.68 8.11 1.44
N VAL A 50 -19.59 8.80 1.11
CA VAL A 50 -19.20 10.07 1.74
C VAL A 50 -20.28 11.12 1.46
N GLY A 51 -20.79 11.20 0.23
CA GLY A 51 -21.91 12.06 -0.11
C GLY A 51 -23.17 11.75 0.69
N ALA A 52 -23.50 10.47 0.88
CA ALA A 52 -24.62 10.03 1.70
C ALA A 52 -24.42 10.38 3.18
N ALA A 53 -23.21 10.19 3.72
CA ALA A 53 -22.86 10.55 5.09
C ALA A 53 -23.01 12.06 5.32
N ILE A 54 -22.43 12.89 4.45
CA ILE A 54 -22.52 14.36 4.54
C ILE A 54 -23.98 14.81 4.43
N THR A 55 -24.73 14.29 3.45
CA THR A 55 -26.14 14.64 3.25
C THR A 55 -26.98 14.24 4.46
N GLY A 56 -26.75 13.04 5.01
CA GLY A 56 -27.40 12.54 6.22
C GLY A 56 -27.12 13.43 7.43
N ALA A 57 -25.86 13.79 7.66
CA ALA A 57 -25.44 14.69 8.73
C ALA A 57 -26.09 16.08 8.61
N VAL A 58 -26.12 16.68 7.42
CA VAL A 58 -26.77 17.98 7.18
C VAL A 58 -28.27 17.90 7.44
N MET A 59 -28.94 16.84 6.98
CA MET A 59 -30.35 16.63 7.27
C MET A 59 -30.61 16.46 8.77
N LEU A 60 -29.74 15.74 9.48
CA LEU A 60 -29.83 15.58 10.93
C LEU A 60 -29.65 16.90 11.67
N MET A 61 -28.66 17.71 11.30
CA MET A 61 -28.40 19.01 11.92
C MET A 61 -29.55 20.00 11.71
N THR A 62 -30.07 20.06 10.48
CA THR A 62 -31.16 20.99 10.13
C THR A 62 -32.51 20.57 10.72
N SER A 63 -32.75 19.27 10.93
CA SER A 63 -33.98 18.75 11.54
C SER A 63 -33.88 18.52 13.06
N GLY A 64 -32.68 18.47 13.62
CA GLY A 64 -32.39 18.13 15.02
C GLY A 64 -32.94 19.12 16.05
N ARG A 65 -33.11 20.40 15.66
CA ARG A 65 -33.80 21.39 16.52
C ARG A 65 -35.22 20.96 16.90
N ALA A 66 -35.91 20.21 16.04
CA ALA A 66 -37.24 19.68 16.31
C ALA A 66 -37.22 18.39 17.17
N LEU A 67 -36.07 17.74 17.32
CA LEU A 67 -35.89 16.55 18.14
C LEU A 67 -35.73 16.92 19.62
N LEU A 68 -34.99 18.00 19.90
CA LEU A 68 -34.75 18.51 21.25
C LEU A 68 -36.02 19.00 21.94
N SER A 69 -37.04 19.42 21.18
CA SER A 69 -38.31 19.89 21.72
C SER A 69 -39.34 18.77 21.94
N ARG A 70 -39.01 17.50 21.68
CA ARG A 70 -39.93 16.36 21.78
C ARG A 70 -39.71 15.54 23.05
N PRO A 71 -40.78 14.90 23.59
CA PRO A 71 -40.63 14.01 24.74
C PRO A 71 -39.67 12.88 24.40
N LYS A 72 -38.75 12.59 25.31
CA LYS A 72 -37.70 11.58 25.17
C LYS A 72 -38.33 10.19 25.10
N SER A 73 -38.64 9.71 23.90
CA SER A 73 -38.97 8.32 23.66
C SER A 73 -37.77 7.60 23.05
N TRP A 74 -37.46 6.40 23.52
CA TRP A 74 -36.33 5.60 23.06
C TRP A 74 -36.30 5.41 21.53
N VAL A 75 -37.47 5.25 20.92
CA VAL A 75 -37.65 5.08 19.46
C VAL A 75 -37.14 6.30 18.66
N LEU A 76 -37.17 7.50 19.23
CA LEU A 76 -36.65 8.72 18.59
C LEU A 76 -35.13 8.86 18.72
N TRP A 77 -34.48 8.14 19.62
CA TRP A 77 -33.03 8.24 19.85
C TRP A 77 -32.22 7.09 19.25
N ALA A 78 -32.86 5.97 18.93
CA ALA A 78 -32.18 4.79 18.38
C ALA A 78 -31.31 5.09 17.13
N PRO A 79 -31.78 5.86 16.12
CA PRO A 79 -30.94 6.22 14.98
C PRO A 79 -29.69 7.05 15.35
N VAL A 80 -29.82 8.01 16.29
CA VAL A 80 -28.67 8.78 16.79
C VAL A 80 -27.64 7.87 17.45
N ALA A 81 -28.11 6.90 18.23
CA ALA A 81 -27.23 5.93 18.89
C ALA A 81 -26.51 5.03 17.87
N VAL A 82 -27.19 4.62 16.79
CA VAL A 82 -26.58 3.86 15.69
C VAL A 82 -25.51 4.69 14.98
N ASP A 83 -25.80 5.94 14.63
CA ASP A 83 -24.83 6.83 13.97
C ASP A 83 -23.59 7.09 14.87
N ALA A 84 -23.82 7.32 16.16
CA ALA A 84 -22.74 7.48 17.14
C ALA A 84 -21.90 6.20 17.28
N ALA A 85 -22.53 5.03 17.34
CA ALA A 85 -21.85 3.75 17.39
C ALA A 85 -21.03 3.49 16.11
N LEU A 86 -21.54 3.85 14.94
CA LEU A 86 -20.81 3.76 13.68
C LEU A 86 -19.62 4.72 13.61
N LEU A 87 -19.76 5.96 14.10
CA LEU A 87 -18.63 6.89 14.23
C LEU A 87 -17.54 6.34 15.15
N VAL A 88 -17.93 5.83 16.32
CA VAL A 88 -16.98 5.18 17.24
C VAL A 88 -16.35 3.96 16.59
N GLY A 89 -17.13 3.13 15.88
CA GLY A 89 -16.64 1.98 15.13
C GLY A 89 -15.63 2.37 14.06
N LEU A 90 -15.89 3.46 13.32
CA LEU A 90 -14.96 3.99 12.32
C LEU A 90 -13.65 4.44 12.94
N VAL A 91 -13.71 5.20 14.05
CA VAL A 91 -12.51 5.63 14.78
C VAL A 91 -11.73 4.43 15.34
N ALA A 92 -12.44 3.48 15.97
CA ALA A 92 -11.83 2.27 16.52
C ALA A 92 -11.14 1.45 15.43
N VAL A 93 -11.80 1.25 14.29
CA VAL A 93 -11.23 0.56 13.13
C VAL A 93 -10.00 1.30 12.59
N ARG A 94 -10.03 2.63 12.51
CA ARG A 94 -8.86 3.44 12.08
C ARG A 94 -7.67 3.32 13.05
N VAL A 95 -7.93 3.18 14.33
CA VAL A 95 -6.89 3.04 15.37
C VAL A 95 -6.36 1.62 15.47
N LEU A 96 -7.23 0.61 15.39
CA LEU A 96 -6.88 -0.81 15.51
C LEU A 96 -6.28 -1.38 14.22
N LEU A 97 -6.67 -0.82 13.08
CA LEU A 97 -6.17 -1.15 11.76
C LEU A 97 -5.59 0.13 11.16
N PRO A 98 -4.44 0.63 11.66
CA PRO A 98 -3.74 1.71 10.98
C PRO A 98 -3.38 1.13 9.61
N GLY A 99 -4.08 1.57 8.57
CA GLY A 99 -3.65 1.28 7.22
C GLY A 99 -2.25 1.84 7.06
N ASP A 100 -1.41 1.18 6.26
CA ASP A 100 -0.12 1.71 5.83
C ASP A 100 -0.29 2.94 4.91
N THR A 101 -1.28 3.80 5.16
CA THR A 101 -1.48 5.04 4.44
C THR A 101 -0.27 5.92 4.70
N GLY A 102 0.48 6.21 3.62
CA GLY A 102 1.50 7.26 3.65
C GLY A 102 0.94 8.59 4.14
N PRO A 103 1.80 9.58 4.42
CA PRO A 103 1.42 10.87 5.01
C PRO A 103 0.27 11.60 4.28
N ASP A 104 0.04 11.28 3.01
CA ASP A 104 -1.01 11.88 2.17
C ASP A 104 -2.34 11.09 2.14
N GLY A 105 -2.47 9.99 2.88
CA GLY A 105 -3.68 9.17 2.88
C GLY A 105 -3.93 8.38 1.59
N GLY A 106 -2.96 8.39 0.66
CA GLY A 106 -2.96 7.57 -0.55
C GLY A 106 -2.82 6.09 -0.23
N LEU A 107 -3.41 5.24 -1.09
CA LEU A 107 -3.25 3.79 -1.00
C LEU A 107 -1.75 3.45 -1.11
N ALA A 108 -1.30 2.66 -0.15
CA ALA A 108 0.07 2.20 0.10
C ALA A 108 0.63 1.26 -0.98
N GLY A 109 0.28 1.49 -2.25
CA GLY A 109 0.63 0.60 -3.34
C GLY A 109 2.13 0.55 -3.59
N ILE A 110 2.84 1.66 -3.33
CA ILE A 110 4.28 1.75 -3.49
C ILE A 110 4.84 2.48 -2.27
N ASN A 111 5.52 1.77 -1.38
CA ASN A 111 5.93 2.27 -0.07
C ASN A 111 7.45 2.40 0.11
N GLY A 112 8.16 2.49 -1.01
CA GLY A 112 9.60 2.67 -1.05
C GLY A 112 10.17 2.08 -2.34
N GLN A 113 11.44 1.68 -2.30
CA GLN A 113 12.16 1.28 -3.51
C GLN A 113 13.15 0.17 -3.24
N VAL A 114 13.22 -0.79 -4.17
CA VAL A 114 14.32 -1.73 -4.27
C VAL A 114 15.42 -1.08 -5.11
N GLY A 115 16.64 -1.12 -4.61
CA GLY A 115 17.84 -0.85 -5.38
C GLY A 115 18.72 -2.10 -5.44
N VAL A 116 19.70 -2.09 -6.34
CA VAL A 116 20.71 -3.14 -6.43
C VAL A 116 22.11 -2.53 -6.36
N THR A 117 23.00 -3.21 -5.66
CA THR A 117 24.42 -2.90 -5.49
C THR A 117 25.19 -4.21 -5.52
N VAL A 118 26.51 -4.14 -5.49
CA VAL A 118 27.37 -5.30 -5.22
C VAL A 118 28.03 -5.20 -3.85
N ASP A 119 28.47 -6.33 -3.30
CA ASP A 119 29.38 -6.35 -2.15
C ASP A 119 30.86 -6.26 -2.57
N ALA A 120 31.78 -6.34 -1.61
CA ALA A 120 33.22 -6.27 -1.87
C ALA A 120 33.75 -7.43 -2.74
N THR A 121 32.98 -8.51 -2.91
CA THR A 121 33.32 -9.65 -3.77
C THR A 121 32.68 -9.56 -5.16
N GLY A 122 31.84 -8.56 -5.41
CA GLY A 122 31.06 -8.42 -6.63
C GLY A 122 29.72 -9.19 -6.60
N ALA A 123 29.35 -9.79 -5.46
CA ALA A 123 28.08 -10.50 -5.36
C ALA A 123 26.91 -9.51 -5.24
N PRO A 124 25.76 -9.79 -5.87
CA PRO A 124 24.63 -8.86 -5.88
C PRO A 124 23.93 -8.80 -4.51
N VAL A 125 23.65 -7.56 -4.10
CA VAL A 125 22.93 -7.21 -2.87
C VAL A 125 21.78 -6.28 -3.23
N LEU A 126 20.59 -6.61 -2.76
CA LEU A 126 19.44 -5.70 -2.86
C LEU A 126 19.45 -4.74 -1.67
N MET A 127 19.24 -3.46 -1.96
CA MET A 127 19.00 -2.41 -0.99
C MET A 127 17.49 -2.19 -0.91
N LEU A 128 16.88 -2.57 0.21
CA LEU A 128 15.45 -2.37 0.43
C LEU A 128 15.28 -1.09 1.26
N GLU A 129 14.75 -0.04 0.65
CA GLU A 129 14.37 1.19 1.35
C GLU A 129 12.86 1.17 1.56
N VAL A 130 12.45 0.83 2.79
CA VAL A 130 11.04 0.84 3.21
C VAL A 130 10.74 2.20 3.83
N CYS A 131 9.97 3.03 3.13
CA CYS A 131 9.58 4.36 3.58
C CYS A 131 8.31 4.29 4.44
N HIS A 132 7.39 3.38 4.10
CA HIS A 132 6.14 3.13 4.83
C HIS A 132 5.82 1.63 4.90
N GLY A 133 5.05 1.22 5.91
CA GLY A 133 4.63 -0.17 6.08
C GLY A 133 5.80 -1.13 6.31
N SER A 134 5.70 -2.33 5.73
CA SER A 134 6.71 -3.37 5.88
C SER A 134 6.66 -4.42 4.78
N VAL A 135 7.81 -4.98 4.44
CA VAL A 135 7.95 -6.09 3.49
C VAL A 135 8.49 -7.33 4.18
N ASP A 136 8.10 -8.51 3.72
CA ASP A 136 8.60 -9.78 4.24
C ASP A 136 9.09 -10.72 3.14
N THR A 137 8.84 -10.41 1.88
CA THR A 137 9.16 -11.27 0.75
C THR A 137 9.92 -10.47 -0.30
N VAL A 138 11.03 -11.03 -0.77
CA VAL A 138 11.84 -10.52 -1.87
C VAL A 138 11.82 -11.57 -2.96
N THR A 139 11.47 -11.16 -4.18
CA THR A 139 11.45 -12.05 -5.33
C THR A 139 12.35 -11.48 -6.43
N VAL A 140 13.19 -12.33 -7.02
CA VAL A 140 13.95 -12.03 -8.23
C VAL A 140 13.46 -12.92 -9.34
N VAL A 141 12.96 -12.31 -10.41
CA VAL A 141 12.42 -13.01 -11.57
C VAL A 141 13.19 -12.70 -12.84
N GLY A 142 13.21 -13.66 -13.75
CA GLY A 142 13.76 -13.51 -15.09
C GLY A 142 12.87 -12.75 -16.05
N PRO A 143 13.38 -12.46 -17.25
CA PRO A 143 12.63 -11.74 -18.26
C PRO A 143 11.45 -12.60 -18.74
N ASN A 144 10.33 -11.95 -19.07
CA ASN A 144 9.16 -12.63 -19.61
C ASN A 144 9.47 -13.23 -20.99
N ARG A 145 9.44 -14.57 -21.09
CA ARG A 145 9.67 -15.30 -22.35
C ARG A 145 8.35 -15.68 -23.03
N GLY A 146 7.41 -14.74 -23.10
CA GLY A 146 6.16 -14.87 -23.84
C GLY A 146 5.07 -15.62 -23.07
N SER A 147 4.79 -16.87 -23.43
CA SER A 147 3.69 -17.66 -22.85
C SER A 147 4.05 -18.41 -21.57
N GLN A 148 5.33 -18.39 -21.18
CA GLN A 148 5.80 -19.02 -19.95
C GLN A 148 5.74 -18.02 -18.79
N PRO A 149 5.35 -18.45 -17.58
CA PRO A 149 5.47 -17.61 -16.40
C PRO A 149 6.93 -17.19 -16.21
N ASN A 150 7.15 -16.00 -15.63
CA ASN A 150 8.50 -15.54 -15.31
C ASN A 150 9.18 -16.57 -14.40
N GLU A 151 10.38 -16.97 -14.78
CA GLU A 151 11.20 -17.88 -13.98
C GLU A 151 11.60 -17.18 -12.68
N VAL A 152 11.35 -17.80 -11.53
CA VAL A 152 11.73 -17.26 -10.22
C VAL A 152 13.13 -17.75 -9.88
N PHE A 153 14.10 -16.85 -9.89
CA PHE A 153 15.48 -17.17 -9.52
C PHE A 153 15.75 -17.02 -8.03
N ALA A 154 15.08 -16.10 -7.34
CA ALA A 154 15.17 -16.06 -5.89
C ALA A 154 13.81 -15.74 -5.30
N ARG A 155 13.50 -16.42 -4.20
CA ARG A 155 12.44 -16.02 -3.29
C ARG A 155 12.98 -16.12 -1.88
N LEU A 156 13.15 -14.96 -1.27
CA LEU A 156 13.65 -14.84 0.10
C LEU A 156 12.52 -14.29 0.96
N THR A 157 12.35 -14.88 2.14
CA THR A 157 11.28 -14.53 3.08
C THR A 157 11.87 -14.31 4.46
N ALA A 158 11.49 -13.18 5.07
CA ALA A 158 11.74 -12.87 6.46
C ALA A 158 10.62 -13.44 7.34
N PRO A 159 10.93 -13.99 8.54
CA PRO A 159 9.91 -14.55 9.43
C PRO A 159 9.06 -13.47 10.11
N ALA A 160 9.50 -12.22 10.09
CA ALA A 160 8.78 -11.06 10.59
C ALA A 160 8.88 -9.93 9.55
N PRO A 161 7.83 -9.10 9.40
CA PRO A 161 7.87 -7.98 8.48
C PRO A 161 8.99 -6.98 8.81
N VAL A 162 9.67 -6.50 7.77
CA VAL A 162 10.79 -5.56 7.83
C VAL A 162 10.28 -4.18 7.44
N ALA A 163 10.31 -3.25 8.39
CA ALA A 163 9.85 -1.86 8.22
C ALA A 163 10.98 -0.84 8.09
N SER A 164 12.23 -1.27 8.26
CA SER A 164 13.42 -0.41 8.21
C SER A 164 14.26 -0.69 6.97
N PRO A 165 15.09 0.26 6.53
CA PRO A 165 16.08 0.00 5.48
C PRO A 165 16.92 -1.24 5.79
N THR A 166 17.09 -2.11 4.81
CA THR A 166 17.86 -3.35 4.97
C THR A 166 18.56 -3.76 3.69
N GLN A 167 19.56 -4.62 3.84
CA GLN A 167 20.32 -5.18 2.72
C GLN A 167 20.06 -6.68 2.66
N VAL A 168 19.81 -7.20 1.45
CA VAL A 168 19.56 -8.62 1.23
C VAL A 168 20.53 -9.14 0.16
N ALA A 169 21.56 -9.85 0.61
CA ALA A 169 22.49 -10.53 -0.28
C ALA A 169 21.79 -11.73 -0.95
N LEU A 170 21.80 -11.78 -2.27
CA LEU A 170 21.00 -12.76 -3.03
C LEU A 170 21.61 -14.17 -3.01
N LEU A 171 22.93 -14.27 -2.93
CA LEU A 171 23.64 -15.56 -2.96
C LEU A 171 23.85 -16.15 -1.55
N ALA A 172 23.82 -15.30 -0.52
CA ALA A 172 24.00 -15.69 0.87
C ALA A 172 23.07 -14.84 1.75
N PRO A 173 21.78 -15.22 1.87
CA PRO A 173 20.79 -14.43 2.60
C PRO A 173 21.28 -14.09 4.02
N PRO A 174 21.14 -12.83 4.46
CA PRO A 174 21.59 -12.43 5.79
C PRO A 174 20.70 -13.05 6.89
N PRO A 175 21.14 -13.05 8.16
CA PRO A 175 20.32 -13.51 9.27
C PRO A 175 18.94 -12.86 9.28
N GLY A 176 17.91 -13.68 9.49
CA GLY A 176 16.52 -13.22 9.43
C GLY A 176 15.88 -13.31 8.04
N TRP A 177 16.62 -13.71 7.01
CA TRP A 177 16.06 -14.08 5.70
C TRP A 177 16.28 -15.56 5.44
N SER A 178 15.28 -16.20 4.83
CA SER A 178 15.30 -17.62 4.48
C SER A 178 14.80 -17.83 3.07
N GLY A 179 15.20 -18.91 2.42
CA GLY A 179 14.85 -19.18 1.03
C GLY A 179 15.98 -19.89 0.31
N THR A 180 15.71 -20.33 -0.90
CA THR A 180 16.72 -20.98 -1.74
C THR A 180 17.37 -19.90 -2.60
N PRO A 181 18.62 -19.51 -2.35
CA PRO A 181 19.37 -18.74 -3.33
C PRO A 181 19.57 -19.64 -4.56
N THR A 182 18.92 -19.32 -5.67
CA THR A 182 19.24 -20.02 -6.93
C THR A 182 20.44 -19.33 -7.55
N SER A 183 21.27 -20.10 -8.27
CA SER A 183 22.31 -19.53 -9.11
C SER A 183 21.65 -18.57 -10.10
N LEU A 184 21.80 -17.27 -9.83
CA LEU A 184 21.40 -16.24 -10.79
C LEU A 184 22.19 -16.51 -12.07
N PRO A 185 21.53 -16.61 -13.25
CA PRO A 185 22.22 -16.73 -14.51
C PRO A 185 22.86 -15.38 -14.86
N LEU A 186 23.95 -15.06 -14.16
CA LEU A 186 24.75 -13.83 -14.32
C LEU A 186 25.66 -13.90 -15.56
N ASP A 187 25.48 -14.90 -16.41
CA ASP A 187 26.29 -15.17 -17.60
C ASP A 187 25.67 -14.61 -18.88
N THR A 188 24.42 -14.10 -18.85
CA THR A 188 23.68 -13.71 -20.05
C THR A 188 23.12 -12.29 -19.98
N GLN A 189 22.83 -11.72 -21.16
CA GLN A 189 22.16 -10.42 -21.38
C GLN A 189 20.71 -10.36 -20.83
N SER A 190 20.37 -11.23 -19.90
CA SER A 190 19.03 -11.35 -19.33
C SER A 190 18.82 -10.25 -18.31
N PHE A 191 17.76 -9.47 -18.49
CA PHE A 191 17.27 -8.55 -17.48
C PHE A 191 16.55 -9.32 -16.39
N LEU A 192 16.92 -9.06 -15.15
CA LEU A 192 16.29 -9.56 -13.95
C LEU A 192 15.51 -8.42 -13.31
N ILE A 193 14.37 -8.77 -12.73
CA ILE A 193 13.52 -7.85 -11.97
C ILE A 193 13.56 -8.30 -10.52
N ALA A 194 13.99 -7.43 -9.62
CA ALA A 194 13.85 -7.63 -8.18
C ALA A 194 12.72 -6.79 -7.63
N SER A 195 11.80 -7.43 -6.93
CA SER A 195 10.72 -6.78 -6.18
C SER A 195 10.74 -7.21 -4.72
N ALA A 196 10.16 -6.39 -3.88
CA ALA A 196 9.92 -6.71 -2.47
C ALA A 196 8.48 -6.35 -2.12
N GLU A 197 7.80 -7.28 -1.47
CA GLU A 197 6.39 -7.18 -1.10
C GLU A 197 6.18 -7.60 0.36
N GLY A 198 5.13 -7.06 0.96
CA GLY A 198 4.55 -7.54 2.20
C GLY A 198 3.05 -7.74 2.02
N THR A 199 2.33 -7.98 3.11
CA THR A 199 0.87 -8.22 3.04
C THR A 199 0.10 -7.02 2.47
N GLN A 200 0.61 -5.80 2.66
CA GLN A 200 -0.07 -4.56 2.29
C GLN A 200 0.80 -3.53 1.58
N SER A 201 2.06 -3.87 1.29
CA SER A 201 3.01 -2.96 0.70
C SER A 201 3.81 -3.63 -0.41
N GLU A 202 4.21 -2.84 -1.39
CA GLU A 202 5.18 -3.23 -2.40
C GLU A 202 6.21 -2.11 -2.52
N LEU A 203 7.48 -2.47 -2.74
CA LEU A 203 8.52 -1.52 -3.10
C LEU A 203 8.62 -1.44 -4.62
N ARG A 204 8.96 -0.27 -5.17
CA ARG A 204 9.27 -0.16 -6.60
C ARG A 204 10.35 -1.16 -6.96
N GLN A 205 10.09 -1.95 -7.99
CA GLN A 205 11.04 -2.94 -8.50
C GLN A 205 12.27 -2.27 -9.11
N VAL A 206 13.36 -3.04 -9.18
CA VAL A 206 14.57 -2.67 -9.92
C VAL A 206 14.89 -3.70 -10.98
N ASP A 207 15.22 -3.18 -12.16
CA ASP A 207 15.66 -3.96 -13.30
C ASP A 207 17.19 -3.91 -13.39
N PHE A 208 17.82 -5.07 -13.52
CA PHE A 208 19.28 -5.16 -13.64
C PHE A 208 19.74 -6.36 -14.45
N SER A 209 20.94 -6.26 -15.02
CA SER A 209 21.62 -7.32 -15.76
C SER A 209 22.98 -7.64 -15.13
N ALA A 210 23.61 -8.72 -15.58
CA ALA A 210 24.99 -9.01 -15.21
C ALA A 210 25.97 -7.90 -15.62
N ALA A 211 25.73 -7.26 -16.76
CA ALA A 211 26.54 -6.14 -17.23
C ALA A 211 26.40 -4.92 -16.30
N ASP A 212 25.19 -4.66 -15.80
CA ASP A 212 24.99 -3.59 -14.82
C ASP A 212 25.77 -3.86 -13.54
N LEU A 213 25.63 -5.07 -12.98
CA LEU A 213 26.32 -5.49 -11.76
C LEU A 213 27.84 -5.40 -11.88
N ALA A 214 28.40 -5.78 -13.04
CA ALA A 214 29.85 -5.71 -13.29
C ALA A 214 30.40 -4.28 -13.32
N THR A 215 29.54 -3.28 -13.50
CA THR A 215 29.92 -1.85 -13.50
C THR A 215 29.55 -1.11 -12.23
N LEU A 216 28.94 -1.79 -11.25
CA LEU A 216 28.62 -1.23 -9.94
C LEU A 216 29.80 -1.44 -8.98
N ASP A 217 29.97 -0.47 -8.10
CA ASP A 217 30.81 -0.59 -6.92
C ASP A 217 29.92 -0.72 -5.67
N PRO A 218 30.49 -1.13 -4.51
CA PRO A 218 29.70 -1.26 -3.29
C PRO A 218 29.10 0.04 -2.76
N GLU A 219 29.55 1.22 -3.19
CA GLU A 219 29.04 2.50 -2.70
C GLU A 219 27.99 3.11 -3.63
N THR A 220 27.62 2.41 -4.71
CA THR A 220 26.67 2.87 -5.72
C THR A 220 25.46 1.95 -5.78
N VAL A 221 24.27 2.53 -5.67
CA VAL A 221 23.00 1.83 -5.80
C VAL A 221 22.37 2.19 -7.14
N GLN A 222 22.07 1.17 -7.94
CA GLN A 222 21.23 1.29 -9.12
C GLN A 222 19.77 1.06 -8.75
N TYR A 223 18.87 1.85 -9.32
CA TYR A 223 17.42 1.74 -9.12
C TYR A 223 16.70 2.11 -10.41
N SER A 224 15.48 1.61 -10.59
CA SER A 224 14.65 1.96 -11.75
C SER A 224 13.72 3.11 -11.41
N ASP A 225 13.64 4.09 -12.30
CA ASP A 225 12.81 5.27 -12.16
C ASP A 225 12.02 5.53 -13.44
N TYR A 226 10.84 6.11 -13.33
CA TYR A 226 10.04 6.44 -14.51
C TYR A 226 10.46 7.81 -15.04
N ASP A 227 10.92 7.86 -16.28
CA ASP A 227 11.24 9.11 -16.95
C ASP A 227 10.01 9.59 -17.74
N ASP A 228 9.33 10.61 -17.22
CA ASP A 228 8.15 11.21 -17.84
C ASP A 228 8.41 11.70 -19.28
N ALA A 229 9.62 12.15 -19.58
CA ALA A 229 9.96 12.66 -20.91
C ALA A 229 10.14 11.52 -21.93
N ALA A 230 10.72 10.39 -21.48
CA ALA A 230 10.87 9.19 -22.31
C ALA A 230 9.63 8.30 -22.32
N GLN A 231 8.72 8.49 -21.36
CA GLN A 231 7.62 7.59 -21.03
C GLN A 231 8.08 6.14 -20.78
N ASP A 232 9.28 5.99 -20.20
CA ASP A 232 9.94 4.69 -20.04
C ASP A 232 10.61 4.55 -18.66
N LEU A 233 10.87 3.31 -18.26
CA LEU A 233 11.67 3.02 -17.07
C LEU A 233 13.16 3.13 -17.41
N VAL A 234 13.88 3.96 -16.65
CA VAL A 234 15.32 4.15 -16.81
C VAL A 234 16.05 3.75 -15.54
N ASN A 235 17.17 3.05 -15.70
CA ASN A 235 18.05 2.73 -14.59
C ASN A 235 18.91 3.94 -14.25
N ARG A 236 18.75 4.43 -13.02
CA ARG A 236 19.53 5.53 -12.44
C ARG A 236 20.48 4.98 -11.39
N ARG A 237 21.49 5.78 -11.03
CA ARG A 237 22.48 5.45 -10.00
C ARG A 237 22.58 6.59 -9.00
N THR A 238 22.76 6.24 -7.74
CA THR A 238 22.98 7.20 -6.65
C THR A 238 23.99 6.62 -5.66
N PRO A 239 24.77 7.45 -4.94
CA PRO A 239 25.55 6.97 -3.81
C PRO A 239 24.65 6.23 -2.81
N ARG A 240 25.13 5.13 -2.24
CA ARG A 240 24.41 4.33 -1.23
C ARG A 240 23.89 5.18 -0.08
N SER A 241 24.67 6.15 0.38
CA SER A 241 24.29 7.09 1.45
C SER A 241 23.14 8.03 1.07
N GLY A 242 22.90 8.26 -0.22
CA GLY A 242 21.80 9.08 -0.73
C GLY A 242 20.56 8.30 -1.15
N PHE A 243 20.62 6.96 -1.16
CA PHE A 243 19.54 6.14 -1.70
C PHE A 243 18.23 6.29 -0.92
N HIS A 244 18.27 6.34 0.41
CA HIS A 244 17.09 6.59 1.24
C HIS A 244 16.33 7.87 0.84
N GLN A 245 17.06 8.97 0.60
CA GLN A 245 16.45 10.23 0.22
C GLN A 245 15.75 10.12 -1.14
N VAL A 246 16.33 9.40 -2.10
CA VAL A 246 15.74 9.18 -3.42
C VAL A 246 14.53 8.26 -3.33
N ALA A 247 14.65 7.16 -2.60
CA ALA A 247 13.59 6.15 -2.45
C ALA A 247 12.33 6.73 -1.79
N CYS A 248 12.50 7.64 -0.82
CA CYS A 248 11.41 8.21 -0.03
C CYS A 248 11.02 9.64 -0.44
N ALA A 249 11.55 10.18 -1.53
CA ALA A 249 11.18 11.51 -2.04
C ALA A 249 9.88 11.53 -2.86
N ASN A 250 9.30 10.37 -3.16
CA ASN A 250 8.16 10.22 -4.05
C ASN A 250 6.84 9.98 -3.33
#